data_AF-A0A1G4K6H3-F1
#
_entry.id   AF-A0A1G4K6H3-F1
#
_cell.length_a   1.000
_cell.length_b   1.000
_cell.length_c   1.000
_cell.angle_alpha   90.00
_cell.angle_beta   90.00
_cell.angle_gamma   90.00
#
_symmetry.space_group_name_H-M   'P 1'
#
loop_
_entity.id
_entity.type
_entity.pdbx_description
1 polymer ?
#
loop_
_entity_poly.entity_id
_entity_poly.type
_entity_poly.pdbx_seq_one_letter_code
_entity_poly.pdbx_strand_id
1 'polypeptide(L)'
;MNSKNVESMLDELLALLNVNYRHSNELVDNLTVLIENSVDDAAMGEAFTAMRSVFGEFIMSMANLRDEHTNVIESYNTKLKLGPSADVAKSRLSASVDEDGNESELLQLVYEVCDSYNLHMEHINLVGRLSSKLCDPALASDRAIKHQDEDLDLEQILKAYDSVGAENLEETADLKRQLLRWTDAMKMEKARFTLENQHILRDKLKSMTAEVTQWKNNYESVEDTMFGDDAHSITQTIQRIQKLRPQLEAVNREEDIEMN
;
A
#
# COMPACT_ATOMS: atom_id res chain seq x y z
N MET A 1 7.16 20.34 41.36
CA MET A 1 7.67 20.47 42.73
C MET A 1 8.31 19.15 43.10
N ASN A 2 9.60 19.18 43.46
CA ASN A 2 10.34 17.98 43.86
C ASN A 2 9.90 17.53 45.27
N SER A 3 10.05 16.24 45.62
CA SER A 3 9.81 15.72 46.98
C SER A 3 10.43 16.62 48.07
N LYS A 4 11.62 17.13 47.77
CA LYS A 4 12.39 18.09 48.58
C LYS A 4 11.63 19.34 49.01
N ASN A 5 10.68 19.84 48.20
CA ASN A 5 9.90 21.04 48.55
C ASN A 5 8.85 20.74 49.62
N VAL A 6 8.24 19.54 49.59
CA VAL A 6 7.24 19.14 50.59
C VAL A 6 7.94 18.83 51.91
N GLU A 7 9.09 18.15 51.84
CA GLU A 7 9.97 17.91 53.01
C GLU A 7 10.39 19.23 53.67
N SER A 8 10.85 20.21 52.89
CA SER A 8 11.21 21.53 53.40
C SER A 8 10.06 22.28 54.09
N MET A 9 8.83 22.19 53.56
CA MET A 9 7.65 22.83 54.17
C MET A 9 7.24 22.13 55.48
N LEU A 10 7.41 20.80 55.57
CA LEU A 10 7.16 20.06 56.80
C LEU A 10 8.20 20.37 57.88
N ASP A 11 9.47 20.53 57.50
CA ASP A 11 10.54 20.93 58.41
C ASP A 11 10.30 22.34 58.97
N GLU A 12 9.84 23.28 58.13
CA GLU A 12 9.46 24.63 58.54
C GLU A 12 8.26 24.64 59.50
N LEU A 13 7.24 23.83 59.22
CA LEU A 13 6.09 23.66 60.12
C LEU A 13 6.51 23.09 61.49
N LEU A 14 7.45 22.14 61.50
CA LEU A 14 7.98 21.56 62.73
C LEU A 14 8.78 22.59 63.53
N ALA A 15 9.56 23.45 62.86
CA ALA A 15 10.26 24.55 63.51
C ALA A 15 9.29 25.54 64.16
N LEU A 16 8.22 25.93 63.46
CA LEU A 16 7.17 26.82 63.98
C LEU A 16 6.42 26.19 65.17
N LEU A 17 6.16 24.88 65.12
CA LEU A 17 5.51 24.16 66.21
C LEU A 17 6.38 24.17 67.48
N ASN A 18 7.69 23.95 67.35
CA ASN A 18 8.62 24.00 68.48
C ASN A 18 8.69 25.39 69.11
N VAL A 19 8.67 26.45 68.29
CA VAL A 19 8.62 27.84 68.77
C VAL A 19 7.32 28.10 69.53
N ASN A 20 6.18 27.66 68.99
CA ASN A 20 4.89 27.82 69.65
C ASN A 20 4.83 27.08 70.99
N TYR A 21 5.35 25.84 71.01
CA TYR A 21 5.44 25.02 72.21
C TYR A 21 6.28 25.69 73.31
N ARG A 22 7.41 26.30 72.94
CA ARG A 22 8.25 27.05 73.88
C ARG A 22 7.48 28.22 74.52
N HIS A 23 6.80 29.04 73.71
CA HIS A 23 6.00 30.16 74.23
C HIS A 23 4.83 29.67 75.10
N SER A 24 4.21 28.55 74.75
CA SER A 24 3.15 27.94 75.57
C SER A 24 3.67 27.49 76.93
N ASN A 25 4.84 26.85 76.99
CA ASN A 25 5.44 26.44 78.26
C ASN A 25 5.82 27.65 79.11
N GLU A 26 6.39 28.69 78.51
CA GLU A 26 6.74 29.93 79.21
C GLU A 26 5.50 30.64 79.79
N LEU A 27 4.35 30.61 79.09
CA LEU A 27 3.08 31.09 79.64
C LEU A 27 2.59 30.25 80.82
N VAL A 28 2.70 28.92 80.71
CA VAL A 28 2.29 27.99 81.78
C VAL A 28 3.18 28.11 83.01
N ASP A 29 4.49 28.27 82.83
CA ASP A 29 5.46 28.49 83.91
C ASP A 29 5.13 29.80 84.65
N ASN A 30 4.89 30.89 83.92
CA ASN A 30 4.47 32.16 84.51
C ASN A 30 3.12 32.06 85.24
N LEU A 31 2.15 31.31 84.69
CA LEU A 31 0.88 31.05 85.35
C LEU A 31 1.05 30.23 86.64
N THR A 32 1.99 29.30 86.65
CA THR A 32 2.29 28.47 87.83
C THR A 32 2.84 29.33 88.95
N VAL A 33 3.76 30.26 88.65
CA VAL A 33 4.28 31.25 89.61
C VAL A 33 3.16 32.12 90.20
N LEU A 34 2.14 32.48 89.40
CA LEU A 34 1.00 33.27 89.86
C LEU A 34 0.02 32.50 90.77
N ILE A 35 0.01 31.16 90.69
CA ILE A 35 -0.89 30.29 91.46
C ILE A 35 -0.23 29.86 92.79
N GLU A 36 1.09 29.91 92.90
CA GLU A 36 1.82 29.54 94.11
C GLU A 36 1.60 30.57 95.24
N ASN A 37 0.95 30.12 96.32
CA ASN A 37 0.57 30.94 97.49
C ASN A 37 1.76 31.46 98.35
N SER A 38 3.01 31.22 97.93
CA SER A 38 4.23 31.54 98.69
C SER A 38 5.10 32.61 98.00
N VAL A 39 4.60 33.26 96.96
CA VAL A 39 5.36 34.19 96.10
C VAL A 39 5.16 35.64 96.56
N ASP A 40 6.24 36.42 96.55
CA ASP A 40 6.25 37.86 96.89
C ASP A 40 5.48 38.69 95.85
N ASP A 41 4.84 39.79 96.27
CA ASP A 41 4.01 40.66 95.40
C ASP A 41 4.83 41.22 94.22
N ALA A 42 6.13 41.43 94.42
CA ALA A 42 7.06 41.86 93.37
C ALA A 42 7.24 40.79 92.27
N ALA A 43 7.36 39.52 92.66
CA ALA A 43 7.51 38.40 91.72
C ALA A 43 6.21 38.10 90.98
N MET A 44 5.05 38.31 91.60
CA MET A 44 3.76 38.27 90.90
C MET A 44 3.65 39.37 89.84
N GLY A 45 4.07 40.60 90.18
CA GLY A 45 4.11 41.72 89.23
C GLY A 45 5.00 41.43 88.02
N GLU A 46 6.19 40.86 88.24
CA GLU A 46 7.12 40.46 87.19
C GLU A 46 6.52 39.36 86.30
N ALA A 47 5.95 38.31 86.89
CA ALA A 47 5.27 37.23 86.16
C ALA A 47 4.10 37.73 85.30
N PHE A 48 3.31 38.70 85.77
CA PHE A 48 2.24 39.32 84.97
C PHE A 48 2.79 40.11 83.77
N THR A 49 3.88 40.85 83.96
CA THR A 49 4.52 41.60 82.86
C THR A 49 5.16 40.67 81.83
N ALA A 50 5.82 39.60 82.28
CA ALA A 50 6.38 38.56 81.43
C ALA A 50 5.28 37.85 80.64
N MET A 51 4.22 37.38 81.31
CA MET A 51 3.07 36.74 80.67
C MET A 51 2.42 37.63 79.61
N ARG A 52 2.26 38.94 79.90
CA ARG A 52 1.71 39.90 78.92
C ARG A 52 2.60 40.05 77.69
N SER A 53 3.92 40.01 77.85
CA SER A 53 4.86 40.08 76.72
C SER A 53 4.86 38.80 75.87
N VAL A 54 4.93 37.63 76.51
CA VAL A 54 4.97 36.32 75.85
C VAL A 54 3.64 35.99 75.16
N PHE A 55 2.52 36.47 75.70
CA PHE A 55 1.20 36.24 75.11
C PHE A 55 1.09 36.80 73.69
N GLY A 56 1.66 37.99 73.43
CA GLY A 56 1.68 38.57 72.08
C GLY A 56 2.46 37.71 71.09
N GLU A 57 3.63 37.22 71.50
CA GLU A 57 4.48 36.34 70.70
C GLU A 57 3.84 34.97 70.45
N PHE A 58 3.17 34.40 71.47
CA PHE A 58 2.43 33.15 71.36
C PHE A 58 1.30 33.23 70.32
N ILE A 59 0.50 34.30 70.34
CA ILE A 59 -0.60 34.49 69.39
C ILE A 59 -0.08 34.65 67.96
N MET A 60 0.98 35.43 67.75
CA MET A 60 1.61 35.57 66.43
C MET A 60 2.20 34.24 65.94
N SER A 61 2.89 33.51 66.82
CA SER A 61 3.42 32.17 66.51
C SER A 61 2.31 31.18 66.14
N MET A 62 1.16 31.23 66.82
CA MET A 62 0.01 30.39 66.50
C MET A 62 -0.64 30.76 65.16
N ALA A 63 -0.69 32.05 64.80
CA ALA A 63 -1.17 32.49 63.50
C ALA A 63 -0.27 31.95 62.37
N ASN A 64 1.05 32.15 62.49
CA ASN A 64 2.02 31.64 61.51
C ASN A 64 1.95 30.12 61.35
N LEU A 65 1.78 29.38 62.45
CA LEU A 65 1.63 27.92 62.42
C LEU A 65 0.39 27.49 61.63
N ARG A 66 -0.73 28.20 61.77
CA ARG A 66 -1.97 27.91 61.04
C ARG A 66 -1.87 28.23 59.55
N ASP A 67 -1.22 29.33 59.21
CA ASP A 67 -1.01 29.74 57.83
C ASP A 67 -0.13 28.70 57.10
N GLU A 68 1.00 28.32 57.69
CA GLU A 68 1.87 27.30 57.09
C GLU A 68 1.22 25.91 57.02
N HIS A 69 0.45 25.52 58.04
CA HIS A 69 -0.32 24.29 57.99
C HIS A 69 -1.32 24.28 56.81
N THR A 70 -1.97 25.42 56.55
CA THR A 70 -2.89 25.59 55.41
C THR A 70 -2.12 25.51 54.09
N ASN A 71 -0.97 26.17 53.99
CA ASN A 71 -0.10 26.13 52.81
C ASN A 71 0.34 24.70 52.47
N VAL A 72 0.75 23.91 53.47
CA VAL A 72 1.13 22.50 53.29
C VAL A 72 -0.04 21.66 52.77
N ILE A 73 -1.23 21.83 53.35
CA ILE A 73 -2.44 21.10 52.93
C ILE A 73 -2.83 21.47 51.50
N GLU A 74 -2.81 22.75 51.14
CA GLU A 74 -3.13 23.20 49.78
C GLU A 74 -2.11 22.71 48.76
N SER A 75 -0.82 22.78 49.08
CA SER A 75 0.27 22.24 48.27
C SER A 75 0.13 20.72 48.05
N TYR A 76 -0.22 19.98 49.09
CA TYR A 76 -0.49 18.55 48.99
C TYR A 76 -1.73 18.25 48.14
N ASN A 77 -2.84 18.95 48.37
CA ASN A 77 -4.09 18.76 47.63
C ASN A 77 -3.96 19.14 46.16
N THR A 78 -3.22 20.19 45.84
CA THR A 78 -2.92 20.56 44.45
C THR A 78 -2.04 19.51 43.78
N LYS A 79 -1.02 18.96 44.48
CA LYS A 79 -0.24 17.83 43.98
C LYS A 79 -1.11 16.60 43.73
N LEU A 80 -2.05 16.27 44.61
CA LEU A 80 -2.94 15.12 44.43
C LEU A 80 -3.88 15.31 43.23
N LYS A 81 -4.42 16.51 43.05
CA LYS A 81 -5.35 16.84 41.95
C LYS A 81 -4.65 16.96 40.60
N LEU A 82 -3.42 17.47 40.57
CA LEU A 82 -2.63 17.63 39.35
C LEU A 82 -1.75 16.41 39.04
N GLY A 83 -1.47 15.56 40.03
CA GLY A 83 -0.56 14.42 39.93
C GLY A 83 -0.88 13.48 38.76
N PRO A 84 -2.09 12.92 38.66
CA PRO A 84 -2.44 11.97 37.60
C PRO A 84 -2.35 12.60 36.20
N SER A 85 -2.85 13.83 36.04
CA SER A 85 -2.90 14.53 34.75
C SER A 85 -1.54 15.07 34.31
N ALA A 86 -0.69 15.46 35.27
CA ALA A 86 0.65 15.94 35.02
C ALA A 86 1.66 14.79 34.84
N ASP A 87 1.47 13.63 35.48
CA ASP A 87 2.33 12.46 35.28
C ASP A 87 2.13 11.82 33.91
N VAL A 88 0.92 11.82 33.34
CA VAL A 88 0.72 11.36 31.95
C VAL A 88 1.42 12.30 30.96
N ALA A 89 1.39 13.62 31.20
CA ALA A 89 2.09 14.61 30.37
C ALA A 89 3.61 14.68 30.63
N LYS A 90 4.08 14.23 31.80
CA LYS A 90 5.50 14.16 32.19
C LYS A 90 6.10 12.78 32.10
N SER A 91 5.35 11.76 31.70
CA SER A 91 5.86 10.44 31.34
C SER A 91 6.71 10.58 30.07
N ARG A 92 7.87 11.21 30.24
CA ARG A 92 9.02 11.06 29.36
C ARG A 92 9.56 9.70 29.71
N LEU A 93 8.89 8.65 29.21
CA LEU A 93 9.53 7.37 28.98
C LEU A 93 10.76 7.69 28.11
N SER A 94 11.86 7.93 28.80
CA SER A 94 13.16 8.18 28.22
C SER A 94 13.87 6.86 28.36
N ALA A 95 13.75 6.04 27.33
CA ALA A 95 14.68 4.94 27.14
C ALA A 95 16.04 5.62 26.91
N SER A 96 16.84 5.67 27.97
CA SER A 96 18.20 6.18 27.90
C SER A 96 19.17 5.03 27.72
N VAL A 97 20.33 5.38 27.22
CA VAL A 97 21.49 4.52 27.09
C VAL A 97 22.11 4.36 28.48
N ASP A 98 22.58 3.16 28.82
CA ASP A 98 23.26 2.90 30.10
C ASP A 98 24.52 3.78 30.25
N GLU A 99 25.08 3.90 31.46
CA GLU A 99 26.30 4.70 31.72
C GLU A 99 27.50 4.26 30.86
N ASP A 100 27.48 3.01 30.38
CA ASP A 100 28.47 2.40 29.49
C ASP A 100 28.20 2.62 27.98
N GLY A 101 27.15 3.34 27.61
CA GLY A 101 26.83 3.61 26.20
C GLY A 101 26.05 2.50 25.48
N ASN A 102 25.55 1.49 26.21
CA ASN A 102 24.75 0.41 25.65
C ASN A 102 23.26 0.78 25.61
N GLU A 103 22.61 0.58 24.46
CA GLU A 103 21.18 0.81 24.29
C GLU A 103 20.39 -0.13 25.22
N SER A 104 19.40 0.41 25.93
CA SER A 104 18.50 -0.42 26.72
C SER A 104 17.69 -1.34 25.80
N GLU A 105 17.41 -2.57 26.24
CA GLU A 105 16.59 -3.56 25.51
C GLU A 105 15.24 -2.96 25.06
N LEU A 106 14.68 -2.04 25.85
CA LEU A 106 13.47 -1.29 25.51
C LEU A 106 13.67 -0.35 24.31
N LEU A 107 14.80 0.35 24.21
CA LEU A 107 15.12 1.22 23.08
C LEU A 107 15.27 0.39 21.80
N GLN A 108 15.97 -0.75 21.90
CA GLN A 108 16.14 -1.68 20.79
C GLN A 108 14.78 -2.23 20.30
N LEU A 109 13.90 -2.62 21.21
CA LEU A 109 12.54 -3.06 20.87
C LEU A 109 11.74 -1.96 20.18
N VAL A 110 11.86 -0.71 20.62
CA VAL A 110 11.17 0.42 19.98
C VAL A 110 11.67 0.63 18.55
N TYR A 111 12.99 0.55 18.32
CA TYR A 111 13.54 0.62 16.97
C TYR A 111 13.05 -0.54 16.10
N GLU A 112 13.07 -1.77 16.61
CA GLU A 112 12.58 -2.95 15.89
C GLU A 112 11.09 -2.81 15.51
N VAL A 113 10.25 -2.31 16.42
CA VAL A 113 8.83 -2.05 16.14
C VAL A 113 8.66 -0.97 15.08
N CYS A 114 9.44 0.11 15.14
CA CYS A 114 9.40 1.17 14.14
C CYS A 114 9.83 0.66 12.75
N ASP A 115 10.90 -0.13 12.69
CA ASP A 115 11.41 -0.71 11.44
C ASP A 115 10.42 -1.73 10.86
N SER A 116 9.86 -2.60 11.70
CA SER A 116 8.80 -3.53 11.30
C SER A 116 7.58 -2.80 10.75
N TYR A 117 7.18 -1.70 11.38
CA TYR A 117 6.05 -0.89 10.91
C TYR A 117 6.32 -0.27 9.54
N ASN A 118 7.52 0.31 9.35
CA ASN A 118 7.92 0.90 8.07
C ASN A 118 7.93 -0.14 6.95
N LEU A 119 8.52 -1.32 7.21
CA LEU A 119 8.57 -2.42 6.25
C LEU A 119 7.16 -2.91 5.88
N HIS A 120 6.25 -2.98 6.86
CA HIS A 120 4.87 -3.36 6.61
C HIS A 120 4.14 -2.34 5.71
N MET A 121 4.34 -1.05 5.95
CA MET A 121 3.78 0.01 5.12
C MET A 121 4.35 0.00 3.70
N GLU A 122 5.65 -0.28 3.56
CA GLU A 122 6.28 -0.47 2.25
C GLU A 122 5.66 -1.66 1.49
N HIS A 123 5.50 -2.81 2.15
CA HIS A 123 4.88 -3.99 1.57
C HIS A 123 3.45 -3.72 1.09
N ILE A 124 2.62 -3.07 1.92
CA ILE A 124 1.25 -2.67 1.53
C ILE A 124 1.28 -1.75 0.30
N ASN A 125 2.21 -0.80 0.25
CA ASN A 125 2.35 0.10 -0.89
C ASN A 125 2.78 -0.63 -2.17
N LEU A 126 3.69 -1.60 -2.07
CA LEU A 126 4.17 -2.41 -3.18
C LEU A 126 3.07 -3.30 -3.77
N VAL A 127 2.29 -3.96 -2.91
CA VAL A 127 1.19 -4.83 -3.34
C VAL A 127 -0.01 -4.03 -3.85
N GLY A 128 -0.30 -2.88 -3.23
CA GLY A 128 -1.44 -2.05 -3.60
C GLY A 128 -1.11 -1.07 -4.73
N ARG A 129 -0.57 0.09 -4.34
CA ARG A 129 -0.43 1.27 -5.22
C ARG A 129 0.64 1.10 -6.30
N LEU A 130 1.74 0.42 -5.99
CA LEU A 130 2.88 0.26 -6.88
C LEU A 130 2.87 -1.08 -7.62
N SER A 131 1.79 -1.85 -7.50
CA SER A 131 1.66 -3.10 -8.25
C SER A 131 1.59 -2.82 -9.74
N SER A 132 2.40 -3.55 -10.51
CA SER A 132 2.37 -3.53 -11.97
C SER A 132 1.60 -4.74 -12.46
N LYS A 133 0.58 -4.52 -13.29
CA LYS A 133 -0.18 -5.60 -13.95
C LYS A 133 0.37 -5.80 -15.36
N LEU A 134 0.58 -7.07 -15.72
CA LEU A 134 1.30 -7.46 -16.94
C LEU A 134 0.58 -7.15 -18.25
N CYS A 135 -0.75 -7.04 -18.27
CA CYS A 135 -1.54 -6.61 -19.44
C CYS A 135 -2.94 -6.15 -18.99
N ASP A 136 -3.49 -5.15 -19.71
CA ASP A 136 -4.89 -4.77 -19.58
C ASP A 136 -5.76 -5.79 -20.36
N PRO A 137 -6.70 -6.51 -19.70
CA PRO A 137 -7.54 -7.51 -20.36
C PRO A 137 -8.31 -6.98 -21.57
N ALA A 138 -8.55 -5.66 -21.62
CA ALA A 138 -9.19 -4.99 -22.74
C ALA A 138 -8.41 -5.10 -24.06
N LEU A 139 -7.08 -5.26 -24.01
CA LEU A 139 -6.22 -5.43 -25.19
C LEU A 139 -6.02 -6.90 -25.60
N ALA A 140 -6.32 -7.84 -24.70
CA ALA A 140 -6.17 -9.29 -24.94
C ALA A 140 -7.41 -9.93 -25.61
N SER A 141 -8.58 -9.27 -25.53
CA SER A 141 -9.88 -9.83 -25.91
C SER A 141 -10.06 -10.13 -27.40
N ASP A 142 -9.23 -9.59 -28.31
CA ASP A 142 -9.47 -9.74 -29.76
C ASP A 142 -8.60 -10.83 -30.43
N ARG A 143 -7.74 -11.54 -29.67
CA ARG A 143 -6.88 -12.62 -30.21
C ARG A 143 -7.05 -13.98 -29.57
N ALA A 144 -7.82 -14.10 -28.48
CA ALA A 144 -7.96 -15.34 -27.71
C ALA A 144 -8.98 -16.35 -28.27
N ILE A 145 -9.48 -16.17 -29.50
CA ILE A 145 -10.38 -17.14 -30.14
C ILE A 145 -9.59 -17.85 -31.24
N LYS A 146 -8.91 -18.97 -30.89
CA LYS A 146 -8.47 -20.11 -31.76
C LYS A 146 -7.01 -20.58 -31.74
N HIS A 147 -6.22 -20.39 -30.69
CA HIS A 147 -5.01 -21.21 -30.51
C HIS A 147 -5.02 -21.86 -29.12
N GLN A 148 -5.70 -22.99 -29.04
CA GLN A 148 -5.95 -23.72 -27.80
C GLN A 148 -4.87 -24.79 -27.49
N ASP A 149 -3.75 -24.82 -28.23
CA ASP A 149 -2.77 -25.92 -28.13
C ASP A 149 -1.33 -25.52 -27.76
N GLU A 150 -0.99 -24.24 -27.54
CA GLU A 150 0.41 -23.83 -27.22
C GLU A 150 0.59 -22.88 -26.03
N ASP A 151 -0.47 -22.54 -25.29
CA ASP A 151 -0.41 -21.62 -24.12
C ASP A 151 0.20 -22.24 -22.84
N LEU A 152 0.72 -23.46 -22.92
CA LEU A 152 1.12 -24.26 -21.76
C LEU A 152 2.46 -23.86 -21.13
N ASP A 153 3.25 -22.97 -21.73
CA ASP A 153 4.59 -22.65 -21.22
C ASP A 153 4.59 -21.43 -20.27
N LEU A 154 3.81 -20.39 -20.57
CA LEU A 154 3.73 -19.20 -19.69
C LEU A 154 2.98 -19.48 -18.39
N GLU A 155 1.86 -20.23 -18.46
CA GLU A 155 1.07 -20.56 -17.27
C GLU A 155 1.85 -21.46 -16.31
N GLN A 156 2.73 -22.33 -16.83
CA GLN A 156 3.64 -23.15 -16.02
C GLN A 156 4.75 -22.30 -15.39
N ILE A 157 5.36 -21.37 -16.13
CA ILE A 157 6.36 -20.43 -15.60
C ILE A 157 5.75 -19.55 -14.50
N LEU A 158 4.52 -19.08 -14.68
CA LEU A 158 3.81 -18.27 -13.68
C LEU A 158 3.42 -19.08 -12.43
N LYS A 159 2.91 -20.31 -12.60
CA LYS A 159 2.63 -21.21 -11.46
C LYS A 159 3.91 -21.56 -10.70
N ALA A 160 5.03 -21.76 -11.40
CA ALA A 160 6.33 -21.98 -10.79
C ALA A 160 6.80 -20.74 -10.03
N TYR A 161 6.61 -19.53 -10.58
CA TYR A 161 6.89 -18.27 -9.89
C TYR A 161 6.06 -18.11 -8.60
N ASP A 162 4.75 -18.41 -8.64
CA ASP A 162 3.89 -18.35 -7.46
C ASP A 162 4.25 -19.40 -6.39
N SER A 163 4.86 -20.51 -6.80
CA SER A 163 5.30 -21.59 -5.89
C SER A 163 6.68 -21.35 -5.27
N VAL A 164 7.51 -20.49 -5.88
CA VAL A 164 8.83 -20.14 -5.36
C VAL A 164 8.64 -19.09 -4.27
N GLY A 165 8.81 -19.51 -3.02
CA GLY A 165 8.90 -18.59 -1.89
C GLY A 165 10.11 -17.66 -2.02
N ALA A 166 10.03 -16.49 -1.38
CA ALA A 166 11.00 -15.39 -1.50
C ALA A 166 12.46 -15.71 -1.09
N GLU A 167 12.76 -16.93 -0.66
CA GLU A 167 14.06 -17.35 -0.13
C GLU A 167 15.05 -17.85 -1.19
N ASN A 168 14.59 -18.26 -2.38
CA ASN A 168 15.46 -18.85 -3.41
C ASN A 168 15.77 -17.89 -4.57
N LEU A 169 16.75 -17.01 -4.36
CA LEU A 169 17.26 -16.05 -5.36
C LEU A 169 17.77 -16.71 -6.66
N GLU A 170 18.33 -17.93 -6.59
CA GLU A 170 18.79 -18.65 -7.79
C GLU A 170 17.62 -19.17 -8.64
N GLU A 171 16.56 -19.70 -7.99
CA GLU A 171 15.36 -20.19 -8.68
C GLU A 171 14.61 -19.06 -9.37
N THR A 172 14.52 -17.88 -8.74
CA THR A 172 13.92 -16.69 -9.37
C THR A 172 14.72 -16.19 -10.59
N ALA A 173 16.06 -16.29 -10.56
CA ALA A 173 16.91 -15.96 -11.70
C ALA A 173 16.74 -16.95 -12.86
N ASP A 174 16.55 -18.23 -12.56
CA ASP A 174 16.28 -19.27 -13.54
C ASP A 174 14.89 -19.12 -14.17
N LEU A 175 13.86 -18.83 -13.38
CA LEU A 175 12.52 -18.46 -13.83
C LEU A 175 12.54 -17.26 -14.78
N LYS A 176 13.30 -16.21 -14.44
CA LYS A 176 13.50 -15.05 -15.32
C LYS A 176 14.12 -15.46 -16.66
N ARG A 177 15.10 -16.38 -16.64
CA ARG A 177 15.73 -16.89 -17.87
C ARG A 177 14.76 -17.70 -18.71
N GLN A 178 13.90 -18.51 -18.09
CA GLN A 178 12.84 -19.24 -18.77
C GLN A 178 11.84 -18.29 -19.42
N LEU A 179 11.39 -17.25 -18.70
CA LEU A 179 10.47 -16.23 -19.24
C LEU A 179 11.07 -15.49 -20.45
N LEU A 180 12.35 -15.15 -20.41
CA LEU A 180 13.03 -14.52 -21.55
C LEU A 180 13.11 -15.45 -22.76
N ARG A 181 13.42 -16.73 -22.54
CA ARG A 181 13.43 -17.74 -23.62
C ARG A 181 12.05 -17.91 -24.25
N TRP A 182 11.00 -17.99 -23.42
CA TRP A 182 9.62 -18.04 -23.91
C TRP A 182 9.27 -16.80 -24.74
N THR A 183 9.64 -15.62 -24.26
CA THR A 183 9.40 -14.35 -24.97
C THR A 183 10.10 -14.33 -26.33
N ASP A 184 11.34 -14.83 -26.40
CA ASP A 184 12.10 -14.89 -27.65
C ASP A 184 11.57 -15.95 -28.61
N ALA A 185 11.11 -17.10 -28.10
CA ALA A 185 10.43 -18.12 -28.90
C ALA A 185 9.16 -17.56 -29.56
N MET A 186 8.32 -16.87 -28.80
CA MET A 186 7.11 -16.21 -29.30
C MET A 186 7.41 -15.14 -30.37
N LYS A 187 8.47 -14.35 -30.19
CA LYS A 187 8.90 -13.37 -31.21
C LYS A 187 9.35 -14.06 -32.50
N MET A 188 10.13 -15.13 -32.39
CA MET A 188 10.62 -15.88 -33.55
C MET A 188 9.49 -16.57 -34.31
N GLU A 189 8.54 -17.16 -33.59
CA GLU A 189 7.37 -17.79 -34.19
C GLU A 189 6.47 -16.78 -34.91
N LYS A 190 6.19 -15.64 -34.27
CA LYS A 190 5.44 -14.55 -34.90
C LYS A 190 6.16 -14.03 -36.15
N ALA A 191 7.48 -13.89 -36.11
CA ALA A 191 8.27 -13.48 -37.26
C ALA A 191 8.19 -14.52 -38.38
N ARG A 192 8.27 -15.82 -38.05
CA ARG A 192 8.13 -16.93 -39.00
C ARG A 192 6.79 -16.89 -39.71
N PHE A 193 5.68 -16.85 -38.95
CA PHE A 193 4.34 -16.80 -39.54
C PHE A 193 4.08 -15.54 -40.35
N THR A 194 4.61 -14.39 -39.92
CA THR A 194 4.47 -13.13 -40.68
C THR A 194 5.19 -13.23 -42.03
N LEU A 195 6.41 -13.76 -42.05
CA LEU A 195 7.18 -13.95 -43.28
C LEU A 195 6.54 -15.00 -44.20
N GLU A 196 6.11 -16.12 -43.66
CA GLU A 196 5.42 -17.18 -44.42
C GLU A 196 4.13 -16.65 -45.04
N ASN A 197 3.33 -15.90 -44.29
CA ASN A 197 2.09 -15.33 -44.80
C ASN A 197 2.35 -14.28 -45.90
N GLN A 198 3.33 -13.40 -45.68
CA GLN A 198 3.67 -12.33 -46.63
C GLN A 198 4.28 -12.83 -47.94
N HIS A 199 5.13 -13.86 -47.89
CA HIS A 199 5.87 -14.30 -49.06
C HIS A 199 5.28 -15.58 -49.65
N ILE A 200 5.09 -16.63 -48.85
CA ILE A 200 4.69 -17.93 -49.37
C ILE A 200 3.20 -17.94 -49.67
N LEU A 201 2.35 -17.56 -48.71
CA LEU A 201 0.90 -17.61 -48.90
C LEU A 201 0.43 -16.55 -49.90
N ARG A 202 0.99 -15.34 -49.83
CA ARG A 202 0.67 -14.28 -50.80
C ARG A 202 1.03 -14.65 -52.23
N ASP A 203 2.20 -15.25 -52.46
CA ASP A 203 2.63 -15.60 -53.82
C ASP A 203 1.85 -16.82 -54.35
N LYS A 204 1.53 -17.80 -53.50
CA LYS A 204 0.59 -18.88 -53.84
C LYS A 204 -0.79 -18.35 -54.19
N LEU A 205 -1.32 -17.38 -53.43
CA LEU A 205 -2.62 -16.76 -53.70
C LEU A 205 -2.60 -16.04 -55.06
N LYS A 206 -1.52 -15.32 -55.38
CA LYS A 206 -1.34 -14.66 -56.67
C LYS A 206 -1.32 -15.66 -57.82
N SER A 207 -0.55 -16.75 -57.69
CA SER A 207 -0.50 -17.82 -58.71
C SER A 207 -1.88 -18.43 -58.93
N MET A 208 -2.56 -18.80 -57.84
CA MET A 208 -3.89 -19.39 -57.91
C MET A 208 -4.92 -18.43 -58.51
N THR A 209 -4.82 -17.14 -58.22
CA THR A 209 -5.70 -16.12 -58.83
C THR A 209 -5.42 -15.97 -60.33
N ALA A 210 -4.16 -16.03 -60.76
CA ALA A 210 -3.80 -16.01 -62.18
C ALA A 210 -4.35 -17.24 -62.91
N GLU A 211 -4.20 -18.43 -62.31
CA GLU A 211 -4.78 -19.67 -62.83
C GLU A 211 -6.31 -19.57 -62.93
N VAL A 212 -7.00 -19.15 -61.87
CA VAL A 212 -8.46 -18.97 -61.88
C VAL A 212 -8.89 -17.97 -62.96
N THR A 213 -8.13 -16.90 -63.16
CA THR A 213 -8.40 -15.93 -64.23
C THR A 213 -8.21 -16.55 -65.61
N GLN A 214 -7.18 -17.39 -65.79
CA GLN A 214 -6.97 -18.14 -67.03
C GLN A 214 -8.08 -19.15 -67.28
N TRP A 215 -8.52 -19.90 -66.27
CA TRP A 215 -9.66 -20.82 -66.36
C TRP A 215 -10.93 -20.07 -66.73
N LYS A 216 -11.17 -18.90 -66.14
CA LYS A 216 -12.28 -18.02 -66.49
C LYS A 216 -12.22 -17.62 -67.97
N ASN A 217 -11.08 -17.12 -68.45
CA ASN A 217 -10.93 -16.72 -69.86
C ASN A 217 -11.09 -17.90 -70.83
N ASN A 218 -10.57 -19.08 -70.47
CA ASN A 218 -10.75 -20.30 -71.26
C ASN A 218 -12.21 -20.73 -71.31
N TYR A 219 -12.92 -20.63 -70.17
CA TYR A 219 -14.35 -20.91 -70.10
C TYR A 219 -15.15 -19.93 -70.94
N GLU A 220 -14.89 -18.62 -70.82
CA GLU A 220 -15.51 -17.59 -71.66
C GLU A 220 -15.21 -17.83 -73.14
N SER A 221 -13.99 -18.22 -73.51
CA SER A 221 -13.65 -18.57 -74.89
C SER A 221 -14.41 -19.80 -75.40
N VAL A 222 -14.57 -20.85 -74.58
CA VAL A 222 -15.37 -22.02 -74.94
C VAL A 222 -16.84 -21.63 -75.08
N GLU A 223 -17.36 -20.83 -74.16
CA GLU A 223 -18.73 -20.29 -74.20
C GLU A 223 -18.96 -19.48 -75.48
N ASP A 224 -18.04 -18.59 -75.86
CA ASP A 224 -18.09 -17.82 -77.10
C ASP A 224 -18.04 -18.73 -78.35
N THR A 225 -17.24 -19.80 -78.34
CA THR A 225 -17.20 -20.74 -79.48
C THR A 225 -18.46 -21.61 -79.60
N MET A 226 -19.12 -21.94 -78.49
CA MET A 226 -20.30 -22.81 -78.47
C MET A 226 -21.61 -22.02 -78.62
N PHE A 227 -21.70 -20.86 -77.98
CA PHE A 227 -22.94 -20.09 -77.81
C PHE A 227 -22.81 -18.64 -78.26
N GLY A 228 -21.60 -18.15 -78.52
CA GLY A 228 -21.38 -16.78 -78.98
C GLY A 228 -21.95 -16.55 -80.39
N ASP A 229 -22.14 -15.28 -80.73
CA ASP A 229 -22.67 -14.84 -82.03
C ASP A 229 -21.57 -14.67 -83.10
N ASP A 230 -20.34 -15.11 -82.80
CA ASP A 230 -19.17 -14.91 -83.66
C ASP A 230 -19.20 -15.80 -84.93
N ALA A 231 -18.50 -15.36 -85.98
CA ALA A 231 -18.52 -15.98 -87.31
C ALA A 231 -18.02 -17.44 -87.36
N HIS A 232 -17.31 -17.86 -86.31
CA HIS A 232 -16.75 -19.19 -86.10
C HIS A 232 -17.50 -20.01 -85.04
N SER A 233 -18.58 -19.46 -84.47
CA SER A 233 -19.40 -20.16 -83.49
C SER A 233 -20.04 -21.42 -84.08
N ILE A 234 -20.10 -22.49 -83.29
CA ILE A 234 -20.66 -23.78 -83.69
C ILE A 234 -22.14 -23.63 -84.06
N THR A 235 -22.90 -22.82 -83.33
CA THR A 235 -24.31 -22.56 -83.65
C THR A 235 -24.46 -21.87 -85.00
N GLN A 236 -23.63 -20.86 -85.29
CA GLN A 236 -23.70 -20.11 -86.54
C GLN A 236 -23.18 -20.93 -87.73
N THR A 237 -22.14 -21.74 -87.55
CA THR A 237 -21.65 -22.68 -88.58
C THR A 237 -22.66 -23.79 -88.86
N ILE A 238 -23.32 -24.36 -87.84
CA ILE A 238 -24.44 -25.30 -88.02
C ILE A 238 -25.59 -24.62 -88.78
N GLN A 239 -25.96 -23.39 -88.43
CA GLN A 239 -26.98 -22.64 -89.17
C GLN A 239 -26.58 -22.37 -90.63
N ARG A 240 -25.30 -22.05 -90.91
CA ARG A 240 -24.80 -21.91 -92.29
C ARG A 240 -24.86 -23.24 -93.05
N ILE A 241 -24.46 -24.35 -92.43
CA ILE A 241 -24.57 -25.70 -93.02
C ILE A 241 -26.03 -26.04 -93.31
N GLN A 242 -26.95 -25.75 -92.38
CA GLN A 242 -28.38 -25.94 -92.58
C GLN A 242 -28.95 -25.09 -93.73
N LYS A 243 -28.45 -23.87 -93.93
CA LYS A 243 -28.82 -23.01 -95.08
C LYS A 243 -28.22 -23.48 -96.40
N LEU A 244 -27.03 -24.09 -96.39
CA LEU A 244 -26.37 -24.63 -97.58
C LEU A 244 -26.92 -26.00 -98.00
N ARG A 245 -27.45 -26.78 -97.05
CA ARG A 245 -28.08 -28.09 -97.31
C ARG A 245 -29.16 -28.08 -98.42
N PRO A 246 -30.15 -27.17 -98.44
CA PRO A 246 -31.13 -27.12 -99.52
C PRO A 246 -30.53 -26.68 -100.86
N GLN A 247 -29.41 -25.95 -100.88
CA GLN A 247 -28.72 -25.59 -102.11
C GLN A 247 -27.99 -26.81 -102.70
N LEU A 248 -27.41 -27.66 -101.86
CA LEU A 248 -26.79 -28.91 -102.29
C LEU A 248 -27.84 -29.94 -102.77
N GLU A 249 -28.99 -30.01 -102.09
CA GLU A 249 -30.12 -30.85 -102.52
C GLU A 249 -30.80 -30.34 -103.80
N ALA A 250 -30.64 -29.06 -104.15
CA ALA A 250 -31.08 -28.49 -105.43
C ALA A 250 -30.10 -28.80 -106.57
N VAL A 251 -28.79 -28.66 -106.33
CA VAL A 251 -27.73 -29.00 -107.32
C VAL A 251 -27.75 -30.50 -107.66
N ASN A 252 -27.92 -31.38 -106.67
CA ASN A 252 -28.08 -32.82 -106.95
C ASN A 252 -29.35 -33.14 -107.75
N ARG A 253 -30.41 -32.32 -107.68
CA ARG A 253 -31.60 -32.51 -108.53
C ARG A 253 -31.38 -31.98 -109.95
N GLU A 254 -30.53 -30.98 -110.14
CA GLU A 254 -30.18 -30.48 -111.48
C GLU A 254 -29.27 -31.48 -112.21
N GLU A 255 -28.33 -32.13 -111.52
CA GLU A 255 -27.51 -33.23 -112.11
C GLU A 255 -28.36 -34.47 -112.47
N ASP A 256 -29.41 -34.79 -111.71
CA ASP A 256 -30.36 -35.87 -112.06
C ASP A 256 -31.36 -35.49 -113.18
N ILE A 257 -31.49 -34.20 -113.53
CA ILE A 257 -32.33 -33.74 -114.65
C ILE A 257 -31.53 -33.64 -115.96
N GLU A 258 -30.22 -33.42 -115.93
CA GLU A 258 -29.37 -33.45 -117.14
C GLU A 258 -29.03 -34.87 -117.63
N MET A 259 -29.37 -35.91 -116.86
CA MET A 259 -29.11 -37.33 -117.18
C MET A 259 -30.36 -38.14 -117.60
N ASN A 260 -31.42 -37.48 -118.09
CA ASN A 260 -32.56 -38.11 -118.79
C ASN A 260 -32.83 -37.42 -120.14
#